data_AF-A0A923BK91-F1
#
_entry.id   AF-A0A923BK91-F1
#
_cell.length_a   1.000
_cell.length_b   1.000
_cell.length_c   1.000
_cell.angle_alpha   90.00
_cell.angle_beta   90.00
_cell.angle_gamma   90.00
#
_symmetry.space_group_name_H-M   'P 1'
#
loop_
_entity.id
_entity.type
_entity.pdbx_description
1 polymer ?
#
loop_
_entity_poly.entity_id
_entity_poly.type
_entity_poly.pdbx_seq_one_letter_code
_entity_poly.pdbx_strand_id
1 'polypeptide(L)'
;AVNAFTITGGGAEFQIGSRVNASGRVALGIQNVASRNLGNSDAGFLSELASGNRFNVVDGNLVGAGGVIDEAIAQVSSLRGRLGAFQRNTIGATVRNLGVSLENTAAAESVIRDADFAAETAALTRNQILQAAAQNSLALANQQPQSALQLLG
;
A
#
# COMPACT_ATOMS: atom_id res chain seq x y z
N ALA A 1 36.61 19.47 -11.00
CA ALA A 1 35.36 19.74 -11.73
C ALA A 1 34.20 19.31 -10.84
N VAL A 2 33.43 20.25 -10.31
CA VAL A 2 32.26 19.94 -9.49
C VAL A 2 31.16 19.55 -10.46
N ASN A 3 30.81 18.26 -10.51
CA ASN A 3 29.68 17.80 -11.30
C ASN A 3 28.42 18.39 -10.68
N ALA A 4 27.90 19.45 -11.30
CA ALA A 4 26.64 20.04 -10.95
C ALA A 4 25.56 18.95 -11.01
N PHE A 5 24.88 18.75 -9.90
CA PHE A 5 23.71 17.88 -9.82
C PHE A 5 22.60 18.50 -10.67
N THR A 6 22.49 18.08 -11.94
CA THR A 6 21.39 18.47 -12.82
C THR A 6 20.18 17.60 -12.50
N ILE A 7 19.19 18.20 -11.85
CA ILE A 7 17.84 17.64 -11.75
C ILE A 7 17.20 17.77 -13.13
N THR A 8 17.15 16.68 -13.90
CA THR A 8 16.55 16.63 -15.26
C THR A 8 15.01 16.61 -15.25
N GLY A 9 14.37 16.88 -14.10
CA GLY A 9 12.92 17.00 -14.00
C GLY A 9 12.41 16.88 -12.56
N GLY A 10 11.47 17.75 -12.18
CA GLY A 10 10.81 17.77 -10.88
C GLY A 10 9.77 16.66 -10.73
N GLY A 11 10.25 15.42 -10.60
CA GLY A 11 9.40 14.27 -10.29
C GLY A 11 9.55 13.81 -8.84
N ALA A 12 8.45 13.38 -8.24
CA ALA A 12 8.49 12.65 -6.97
C ALA A 12 8.72 11.16 -7.26
N GLU A 13 9.64 10.54 -6.53
CA GLU A 13 9.84 9.09 -6.53
C GLU A 13 9.01 8.49 -5.40
N PHE A 14 8.11 7.57 -5.75
CA PHE A 14 7.22 6.92 -4.80
C PHE A 14 7.66 5.48 -4.57
N GLN A 15 7.86 5.11 -3.31
CA GLN A 15 8.00 3.71 -2.90
C GLN A 15 6.60 3.12 -2.75
N ILE A 16 6.19 2.26 -3.68
CA ILE A 16 4.85 1.68 -3.71
C ILE A 16 4.89 0.17 -3.45
N GLY A 17 6.02 -0.49 -3.74
CA GLY A 17 6.22 -1.91 -3.44
C GLY A 17 6.39 -2.18 -1.94
N SER A 18 6.02 -3.39 -1.51
CA SER A 18 6.15 -3.87 -0.12
C SER A 18 7.59 -4.00 0.38
N ARG A 19 8.58 -3.93 -0.52
CA ARG A 19 10.02 -3.98 -0.21
C ARG A 19 10.70 -2.75 -0.78
N VAL A 20 11.58 -2.13 0.01
CA VAL A 20 12.38 -0.98 -0.39
C VAL A 20 13.51 -1.43 -1.32
N ASN A 21 13.20 -1.53 -2.62
CA ASN A 21 14.16 -1.87 -3.67
C ASN A 21 13.85 -1.04 -4.94
N ALA A 22 14.80 -1.00 -5.88
CA ALA A 22 14.65 -0.21 -7.10
C ALA A 22 13.43 -0.63 -7.94
N SER A 23 13.04 -1.90 -7.89
CA SER A 23 11.86 -2.42 -8.60
C SER A 23 10.52 -2.01 -7.98
N GLY A 24 10.51 -1.62 -6.69
CA GLY A 24 9.33 -1.17 -5.95
C GLY A 24 9.12 0.34 -5.96
N ARG A 25 10.00 1.09 -6.64
CA ARG A 25 9.90 2.53 -6.80
C ARG A 25 9.35 2.90 -8.16
N VAL A 26 8.47 3.88 -8.19
CA VAL A 26 7.96 4.47 -9.44
C VAL A 26 8.13 5.97 -9.39
N ALA A 27 8.73 6.52 -10.44
CA ALA A 27 8.92 7.96 -10.58
C ALA A 27 7.78 8.59 -11.40
N LEU A 28 7.30 9.74 -10.94
CA LEU A 28 6.32 10.55 -11.67
C LEU A 28 6.82 11.98 -11.81
N GLY A 29 7.20 12.35 -13.02
CA GLY A 29 7.61 13.71 -13.37
C GLY A 29 6.42 14.64 -13.57
N ILE A 30 6.41 15.77 -12.87
CA ILE A 30 5.44 16.85 -13.07
C ILE A 30 6.14 17.96 -13.85
N GLN A 31 5.59 18.30 -15.01
CA GLN A 31 6.12 19.41 -15.81
C GLN A 31 5.85 20.75 -15.11
N ASN A 32 6.72 21.73 -15.36
CA ASN A 32 6.53 23.07 -14.81
C ASN A 32 5.27 23.72 -15.41
N VAL A 33 4.33 24.10 -14.55
CA VAL A 33 3.04 24.71 -14.91
C VAL A 33 3.04 26.23 -14.67
N ALA A 34 4.21 26.86 -14.52
CA ALA A 34 4.31 28.31 -14.52
C ALA A 34 3.75 28.87 -15.85
N SER A 35 3.11 30.04 -15.79
CA SER A 35 2.53 30.71 -16.97
C SER A 35 3.53 30.97 -18.11
N ARG A 36 4.83 30.98 -17.81
CA ARG A 36 5.93 31.12 -18.77
C ARG A 36 6.25 29.83 -19.54
N ASN A 37 5.77 28.69 -19.06
CA ASN A 37 6.06 27.35 -19.56
C ASN A 37 4.83 26.63 -20.11
N LEU A 38 3.63 27.20 -19.89
CA LEU A 38 2.37 26.71 -20.44
C LEU A 38 2.10 27.36 -21.79
N GLY A 39 2.01 26.55 -22.83
CA GLY A 39 1.99 26.98 -24.23
C GLY A 39 3.14 26.37 -25.02
N ASN A 40 3.34 26.84 -26.25
CA ASN A 40 4.44 26.38 -27.10
C ASN A 40 4.88 27.51 -28.05
N SER A 41 5.96 27.30 -28.81
CA SER A 41 6.50 28.33 -29.71
C SER A 41 5.57 28.71 -30.87
N ASP A 42 4.63 27.84 -31.24
CA ASP A 42 3.72 28.04 -32.37
C ASP A 42 2.48 28.85 -31.94
N ALA A 43 1.83 28.45 -30.85
CA ALA A 43 0.67 29.14 -30.28
C ALA A 43 1.05 30.38 -29.45
N GLY A 44 2.19 30.32 -28.74
CA GLY A 44 2.61 31.29 -27.72
C GLY A 44 2.47 30.76 -26.30
N PHE A 45 3.00 31.52 -25.32
CA PHE A 45 2.93 31.17 -23.90
C PHE A 45 1.91 32.03 -23.13
N LEU A 46 1.36 31.50 -22.03
CA LEU A 46 0.42 32.24 -21.16
C LEU A 46 0.97 33.58 -20.66
N SER A 47 2.29 33.71 -20.50
CA SER A 47 2.93 34.98 -20.14
C SER A 47 2.78 36.09 -21.19
N GLU A 48 2.52 35.75 -22.44
CA GLU A 48 2.33 36.70 -23.54
C GLU A 48 0.93 37.33 -23.56
N LEU A 49 0.02 36.91 -22.66
CA LEU A 49 -1.31 37.51 -22.50
C LEU A 49 -1.30 38.76 -21.64
N ALA A 50 -0.21 38.99 -20.89
CA ALA A 50 -0.08 40.18 -20.05
C ALA A 50 -0.01 41.46 -20.90
N SER A 51 -0.41 42.59 -20.32
CA SER A 51 -0.40 43.88 -21.01
C SER A 51 0.99 44.23 -21.56
N GLY A 52 1.02 44.81 -22.75
CA GLY A 52 2.25 45.16 -23.46
C GLY A 52 2.93 44.03 -24.23
N ASN A 53 2.36 42.82 -24.23
CA ASN A 53 2.88 41.68 -25.01
C ASN A 53 2.07 41.42 -26.29
N ARG A 54 2.60 40.52 -27.13
CA ARG A 54 2.07 40.17 -28.46
C ARG A 54 0.59 39.75 -28.45
N PHE A 55 0.18 38.99 -27.44
CA PHE A 55 -1.17 38.45 -27.31
C PHE A 55 -1.95 39.06 -26.13
N ASN A 56 -1.64 40.32 -25.80
CA ASN A 56 -2.35 41.06 -24.74
C ASN A 56 -3.88 40.98 -24.91
N VAL A 57 -4.59 40.70 -23.81
CA VAL A 57 -6.06 40.59 -23.77
C VAL A 57 -6.81 41.92 -23.83
N VAL A 58 -6.11 43.06 -23.69
CA VAL A 58 -6.74 44.40 -23.73
C VAL A 58 -6.85 44.92 -25.16
N ASP A 59 -5.71 45.02 -25.86
CA ASP A 59 -5.64 45.62 -27.22
C ASP A 59 -4.86 44.75 -28.22
N GLY A 60 -4.54 43.51 -27.86
CA GLY A 60 -3.74 42.59 -28.68
C GLY A 60 -4.59 41.68 -29.57
N ASN A 61 -3.94 40.65 -30.14
CA ASN A 61 -4.64 39.65 -30.96
C ASN A 61 -5.40 38.64 -30.07
N LEU A 62 -6.70 38.89 -29.89
CA LEU A 62 -7.61 38.05 -29.10
C LEU A 62 -7.78 36.62 -29.65
N VAL A 63 -7.69 36.41 -30.97
CA VAL A 63 -7.76 35.08 -31.59
C VAL A 63 -6.52 34.27 -31.23
N GLY A 64 -5.34 34.89 -31.31
CA GLY A 64 -4.09 34.29 -30.86
C GLY A 64 -4.08 34.01 -29.36
N ALA A 65 -4.57 34.95 -28.55
CA ALA A 65 -4.70 34.77 -27.10
C ALA A 65 -5.61 33.58 -26.74
N GLY A 66 -6.71 33.38 -27.47
CA GLY A 66 -7.56 32.19 -27.34
C GLY A 66 -6.80 30.89 -27.61
N GLY A 67 -6.03 30.85 -28.71
CA GLY A 67 -5.21 29.69 -29.04
C GLY A 67 -4.13 29.36 -27.98
N VAL A 68 -3.51 30.38 -27.38
CA VAL A 68 -2.59 30.19 -26.24
C VAL A 68 -3.30 29.56 -25.04
N ILE A 69 -4.52 30.02 -24.73
CA ILE A 69 -5.31 29.48 -23.62
C ILE A 69 -5.68 28.03 -23.90
N ASP A 70 -6.17 27.71 -25.10
CA ASP A 70 -6.56 26.35 -25.47
C ASP A 70 -5.39 25.36 -25.35
N GLU A 71 -4.21 25.75 -25.84
CA GLU A 71 -2.99 24.96 -25.72
C GLU A 71 -2.61 24.74 -24.25
N ALA A 72 -2.61 25.81 -23.45
CA ALA A 72 -2.30 25.70 -22.03
C ALA A 72 -3.31 24.79 -21.28
N ILE A 73 -4.60 24.88 -21.59
CA ILE A 73 -5.64 24.01 -21.05
C ILE A 73 -5.39 22.55 -21.46
N ALA A 74 -5.04 22.30 -22.73
CA ALA A 74 -4.74 20.96 -23.22
C ALA A 74 -3.54 20.34 -22.48
N GLN A 75 -2.46 21.11 -22.29
CA GLN A 75 -1.28 20.67 -21.54
C GLN A 75 -1.61 20.34 -20.08
N VAL A 76 -2.31 21.22 -19.37
CA VAL A 76 -2.72 20.97 -17.97
C VAL A 76 -3.67 19.79 -17.86
N SER A 77 -4.62 19.66 -18.79
CA SER A 77 -5.59 18.56 -18.82
C SER A 77 -4.91 17.22 -19.08
N SER A 78 -3.93 17.19 -20.00
CA SER A 78 -3.10 16.02 -20.26
C SER A 78 -2.29 15.62 -19.04
N LEU A 79 -1.63 16.59 -18.37
CA LEU A 79 -0.91 16.35 -17.12
C LEU A 79 -1.84 15.77 -16.04
N ARG A 80 -3.01 16.36 -15.82
CA ARG A 80 -4.02 15.83 -14.89
C ARG A 80 -4.46 14.42 -15.26
N GLY A 81 -4.67 14.14 -16.54
CA GLY A 81 -5.01 12.80 -17.04
C GLY A 81 -3.92 11.78 -16.72
N ARG A 82 -2.65 12.13 -16.96
CA ARG A 82 -1.49 11.30 -16.60
C ARG A 82 -1.40 11.03 -15.10
N LEU A 83 -1.60 12.06 -14.26
CA LEU A 83 -1.62 11.92 -12.80
C LEU A 83 -2.76 11.00 -12.34
N GLY A 84 -3.97 11.18 -12.89
CA GLY A 84 -5.13 10.34 -12.57
C GLY A 84 -4.95 8.88 -13.01
N ALA A 85 -4.38 8.66 -14.19
CA ALA A 85 -4.05 7.32 -14.68
C ALA A 85 -3.01 6.64 -13.76
N PHE A 86 -1.97 7.38 -13.35
CA PHE A 86 -0.97 6.88 -12.42
C PHE A 86 -1.60 6.48 -11.07
N GLN A 87 -2.42 7.34 -10.49
CA GLN A 87 -3.11 7.08 -9.22
C GLN A 87 -4.02 5.84 -9.31
N ARG A 88 -4.86 5.75 -10.35
CA ARG A 88 -5.82 4.64 -10.48
C ARG A 88 -5.12 3.31 -10.79
N ASN A 89 -4.20 3.33 -11.75
CA ASN A 89 -3.63 2.09 -12.29
C ASN A 89 -2.43 1.61 -11.50
N THR A 90 -1.63 2.52 -10.92
CA THR A 90 -0.42 2.13 -10.19
C THR A 90 -0.71 2.05 -8.70
N ILE A 91 -1.11 3.15 -8.07
CA ILE A 91 -1.39 3.18 -6.62
C ILE A 91 -2.60 2.28 -6.33
N GLY A 92 -3.69 2.44 -7.07
CA GLY A 92 -4.90 1.64 -6.88
C GLY A 92 -4.67 0.13 -7.07
N ALA A 93 -3.90 -0.30 -8.08
CA ALA A 93 -3.56 -1.71 -8.24
C ALA A 93 -2.66 -2.22 -7.13
N THR A 94 -1.69 -1.42 -6.70
CA THR A 94 -0.77 -1.81 -5.62
C THR A 94 -1.52 -1.96 -4.31
N VAL A 95 -2.42 -1.04 -3.96
CA VAL A 95 -3.27 -1.15 -2.78
C VAL A 95 -4.10 -2.43 -2.80
N ARG A 96 -4.73 -2.77 -3.95
CA ARG A 96 -5.49 -4.02 -4.08
C ARG A 96 -4.60 -5.25 -3.88
N ASN A 97 -3.43 -5.29 -4.51
CA ASN A 97 -2.50 -6.40 -4.38
C ASN A 97 -1.99 -6.56 -2.94
N LEU A 98 -1.64 -5.46 -2.26
CA LEU A 98 -1.22 -5.48 -0.86
C LEU A 98 -2.37 -5.91 0.06
N GLY A 99 -3.61 -5.50 -0.22
CA GLY A 99 -4.79 -5.94 0.51
C GLY A 99 -5.00 -7.45 0.43
N VAL A 100 -4.93 -8.03 -0.77
CA VAL A 100 -5.02 -9.50 -0.95
C VAL A 100 -3.87 -10.22 -0.24
N SER A 101 -2.65 -9.69 -0.33
CA SER A 101 -1.50 -10.27 0.38
C SER A 101 -1.67 -10.22 1.91
N LEU A 102 -2.25 -9.13 2.43
CA LEU A 102 -2.54 -8.98 3.86
C LEU A 102 -3.61 -9.99 4.31
N GLU A 103 -4.70 -10.13 3.55
CA GLU A 103 -5.77 -11.10 3.82
C GLU A 103 -5.23 -12.54 3.86
N ASN A 104 -4.45 -12.93 2.84
CA ASN A 104 -3.85 -14.25 2.79
C ASN A 104 -2.88 -14.51 3.96
N THR A 105 -2.10 -13.49 4.36
CA THR A 105 -1.17 -13.62 5.48
C THR A 105 -1.91 -13.73 6.81
N ALA A 106 -2.96 -12.93 7.02
CA ALA A 106 -3.79 -12.99 8.21
C ALA A 106 -4.54 -14.33 8.31
N ALA A 107 -5.04 -14.86 7.19
CA ALA A 107 -5.67 -16.18 7.15
C ALA A 107 -4.68 -17.30 7.51
N ALA A 108 -3.46 -17.25 6.96
CA ALA A 108 -2.40 -18.20 7.30
C ALA A 108 -2.00 -18.10 8.79
N GLU A 109 -1.89 -16.88 9.33
CA GLU A 109 -1.62 -16.65 10.75
C GLU A 109 -2.75 -17.20 11.63
N SER A 110 -4.02 -17.01 11.24
CA SER A 110 -5.17 -17.56 11.96
C SER A 110 -5.13 -19.07 12.02
N VAL A 111 -4.84 -19.74 10.90
CA VAL A 111 -4.73 -21.21 10.86
C VAL A 111 -3.62 -21.73 11.77
N ILE A 112 -2.46 -21.06 11.78
CA ILE A 112 -1.35 -21.44 12.67
C ILE A 112 -1.78 -21.27 14.13
N ARG A 113 -2.33 -20.11 14.48
CA ARG A 113 -2.76 -19.80 15.84
C ARG A 113 -3.84 -20.76 16.35
N ASP A 114 -4.82 -21.08 15.50
CA ASP A 114 -5.91 -21.99 15.84
C ASP A 114 -5.42 -23.44 15.98
N ALA A 115 -4.49 -23.88 15.13
CA ALA A 115 -3.87 -25.20 15.22
C ALA A 115 -3.05 -25.36 16.51
N ASP A 116 -2.26 -24.34 16.86
CA ASP A 116 -1.47 -24.31 18.11
C ASP A 116 -2.40 -24.33 19.33
N PHE A 117 -3.49 -23.54 19.31
CA PHE A 117 -4.49 -23.54 20.38
C PHE A 117 -5.17 -24.90 20.53
N ALA A 118 -5.54 -25.54 19.42
CA ALA A 118 -6.14 -26.88 19.44
C ALA A 118 -5.17 -27.94 20.00
N ALA A 119 -3.89 -27.88 19.62
CA ALA A 119 -2.86 -28.79 20.11
C ALA A 119 -2.62 -28.63 21.63
N GLU A 120 -2.49 -27.39 22.09
CA GLU A 120 -2.30 -27.08 23.52
C GLU A 120 -3.53 -27.48 24.33
N THR A 121 -4.74 -27.21 23.83
CA THR A 121 -5.99 -27.61 24.48
C THR A 121 -6.11 -29.13 24.57
N ALA A 122 -5.79 -29.87 23.50
CA ALA A 122 -5.79 -31.32 23.50
C ALA A 122 -4.76 -31.90 24.48
N ALA A 123 -3.58 -31.29 24.58
CA ALA A 123 -2.56 -31.66 25.56
C ALA A 123 -3.03 -31.39 27.01
N LEU A 124 -3.63 -30.22 27.27
CA LEU A 124 -4.23 -29.88 28.56
C LEU A 124 -5.33 -30.86 28.95
N THR A 125 -6.27 -31.17 28.05
CA THR A 125 -7.34 -32.15 28.30
C THR A 125 -6.76 -33.54 28.56
N ARG A 126 -5.77 -33.99 27.77
CA ARG A 126 -5.08 -35.26 28.01
C ARG A 126 -4.46 -35.30 29.41
N ASN A 127 -3.77 -34.23 29.81
CA ASN A 127 -3.16 -34.14 31.13
C ASN A 127 -4.21 -34.16 32.26
N GLN A 128 -5.34 -33.48 32.10
CA GLN A 128 -6.46 -33.51 33.06
C GLN A 128 -7.06 -34.92 33.17
N ILE A 129 -7.26 -35.62 32.05
CA ILE A 129 -7.75 -37.01 32.04
C ILE A 129 -6.74 -37.94 32.74
N LEU A 130 -5.44 -37.79 32.46
CA LEU A 130 -4.40 -38.58 33.11
C LEU A 130 -4.34 -38.33 34.62
N GLN A 131 -4.51 -37.08 35.07
CA GLN A 131 -4.58 -36.76 36.50
C GLN A 131 -5.81 -37.38 37.17
N ALA A 132 -6.99 -37.30 36.55
CA ALA A 132 -8.20 -37.93 37.07
C ALA A 132 -8.10 -39.47 37.07
N ALA A 133 -7.51 -40.06 36.03
CA ALA A 133 -7.24 -41.49 35.96
C ALA A 133 -6.26 -41.94 37.04
N ALA A 134 -5.17 -41.20 37.27
CA ALA A 134 -4.21 -41.50 38.34
C ALA A 134 -4.88 -41.46 39.73
N GLN A 135 -5.76 -40.49 39.98
CA GLN A 135 -6.54 -40.42 41.23
C GLN A 135 -7.48 -41.62 41.38
N ASN A 136 -8.20 -42.01 40.33
CA ASN A 136 -9.08 -43.18 40.34
C ASN A 136 -8.30 -44.50 40.49
N SER A 137 -7.15 -44.63 39.83
CA SER A 137 -6.26 -45.78 39.96
C SER A 137 -5.68 -45.88 41.37
N LEU A 138 -5.28 -44.75 41.98
CA LEU A 138 -4.88 -44.69 43.39
C LEU A 138 -6.03 -45.11 44.33
N ALA A 139 -7.26 -44.65 44.08
CA ALA A 139 -8.42 -45.03 44.88
C ALA A 139 -8.69 -46.54 44.77
N LEU A 140 -8.63 -47.11 43.57
CA LEU A 140 -8.81 -48.56 43.35
C LEU A 140 -7.68 -49.38 43.98
N ALA A 141 -6.43 -48.94 43.82
CA ALA A 141 -5.26 -49.58 44.42
C ALA A 141 -5.30 -49.58 45.96
N ASN A 142 -5.93 -48.57 46.58
CA ASN A 142 -6.12 -48.53 48.04
C ASN A 142 -7.25 -49.45 48.54
N GLN A 143 -8.26 -49.74 47.72
CA GLN A 143 -9.36 -50.65 48.09
C GLN A 143 -8.94 -52.13 48.00
N GLN A 144 -8.10 -52.48 47.04
CA GLN A 144 -7.65 -53.85 46.80
C GLN A 144 -6.99 -54.54 48.01
N PRO A 145 -6.07 -53.91 48.79
CA PRO A 145 -5.51 -54.51 50.00
C PRO A 145 -6.51 -54.60 51.16
N GLN A 146 -7.51 -53.71 51.26
CA GLN A 146 -8.56 -53.81 52.28
C GLN A 146 -9.48 -55.02 52.06
N SER A 147 -9.80 -55.33 50.80
CA SER A 147 -10.55 -56.53 50.45
C SER A 147 -9.76 -57.81 50.73
N ALA A 148 -8.44 -57.80 50.52
CA ALA A 148 -7.58 -58.94 50.87
C ALA A 148 -7.49 -59.17 52.38
N LEU A 149 -7.44 -58.10 53.19
CA LEU A 149 -7.47 -58.19 54.65
C LEU A 149 -8.80 -58.74 55.19
N GLN A 150 -9.93 -58.44 54.55
CA GLN A 150 -11.24 -59.02 54.92
C GLN A 150 -11.35 -60.53 54.62
N LEU A 151 -10.52 -61.08 53.73
CA LEU A 151 -10.47 -62.51 53.42
C LEU A 151 -9.46 -63.28 54.30
N LEU A 152 -8.67 -62.57 55.11
CA LEU A 152 -7.67 -63.13 56.03
C LEU A 152 -8.07 -62.98 57.51
N GLY A 153 -9.18 -62.31 57.80
CA GLY A 153 -9.73 -62.10 59.14
C GLY A 153 -10.88 -63.05 59.48
#